data_AF-A0A3Q8ZCS6-F1
#
_entry.id   AF-A0A3Q8ZCS6-F1
#
_cell.length_a   1.000
_cell.length_b   1.000
_cell.length_c   1.000
_cell.angle_alpha   90.00
_cell.angle_beta   90.00
_cell.angle_gamma   90.00
#
_symmetry.space_group_name_H-M   'P 1'
#
loop_
_entity.id
_entity.type
_entity.pdbx_description
1 polymer ?
#
loop_
_entity_poly.entity_id
_entity_poly.type
_entity_poly.pdbx_seq_one_letter_code
_entity_poly.pdbx_strand_id
1 'polypeptide(L)'
;MNIRTTCFGALALAVFSGTAFAGALDSPKMMEPFFTDSGMKTMKSDDEMKAAWAAMSKDDQAMMMKECQDAAMSKPYAPFCEKLKALGGANK
;
A
#
# COMPACT_ATOMS: atom_id res chain seq x y z
N MET A 1 4.03 40.17 26.14
CA MET A 1 4.04 38.77 26.62
C MET A 1 2.97 38.02 25.82
N ASN A 2 3.38 37.07 24.97
CA ASN A 2 2.52 36.38 24.00
C ASN A 2 1.88 35.14 24.62
N ILE A 3 0.55 35.10 24.67
CA ILE A 3 -0.21 33.90 25.05
C ILE A 3 -0.64 33.24 23.74
N ARG A 4 0.06 32.16 23.37
CA ARG A 4 -0.28 31.33 22.21
C ARG A 4 -1.48 30.45 22.58
N THR A 5 -2.60 30.72 21.93
CA THR A 5 -3.85 29.98 22.09
C THR A 5 -3.72 28.58 21.48
N THR A 6 -3.65 27.58 22.35
CA THR A 6 -3.92 26.18 22.03
C THR A 6 -5.43 26.04 21.80
N CYS A 7 -5.86 25.57 20.63
CA CYS A 7 -7.12 24.84 20.53
C CYS A 7 -7.14 23.91 19.31
N PHE A 8 -7.13 22.62 19.64
CA PHE A 8 -7.47 21.47 18.83
C PHE A 8 -8.56 21.75 17.79
N GLY A 9 -8.19 21.77 16.51
CA GLY A 9 -9.12 21.68 15.39
C GLY A 9 -9.37 20.21 15.07
N ALA A 10 -10.61 19.77 15.31
CA ALA A 10 -11.09 18.40 15.19
C ALA A 10 -10.63 17.68 13.91
N LEU A 11 -9.79 16.66 14.09
CA LEU A 11 -9.61 15.61 13.08
C LEU A 11 -10.90 14.78 13.11
N ALA A 12 -11.80 15.04 12.16
CA ALA A 12 -12.96 14.18 11.94
C ALA A 12 -12.44 12.80 11.53
N LEU A 13 -12.29 11.90 12.51
CA LEU A 13 -12.14 10.47 12.31
C LEU A 13 -13.42 9.99 11.62
N ALA A 14 -13.41 10.03 10.29
CA ALA A 14 -14.36 9.28 9.49
C ALA A 14 -14.18 7.82 9.88
N VAL A 15 -15.16 7.32 10.61
CA VAL A 15 -15.37 5.92 10.93
C VAL A 15 -15.35 5.11 9.64
N PHE A 16 -14.27 4.37 9.39
CA PHE A 16 -14.31 3.19 8.55
C PHE A 16 -15.04 2.09 9.33
N SER A 17 -16.37 2.19 9.34
CA SER A 17 -17.27 1.13 9.77
C SER A 17 -17.38 0.08 8.66
N GLY A 18 -16.87 -1.12 8.95
CA GLY A 18 -16.77 -2.27 8.02
C GLY A 18 -15.43 -2.25 7.27
N THR A 19 -14.70 -3.34 7.04
CA THR A 19 -15.08 -4.74 6.82
C THR A 19 -13.76 -5.52 6.62
N ALA A 20 -13.70 -6.78 7.07
CA ALA A 20 -12.64 -7.75 6.80
C ALA A 20 -11.24 -7.37 7.30
N PHE A 21 -10.44 -8.38 7.61
CA PHE A 21 -9.00 -8.19 7.79
C PHE A 21 -8.44 -7.64 6.46
N ALA A 22 -8.16 -6.33 6.44
CA ALA A 22 -7.49 -5.67 5.33
C ALA A 22 -6.15 -6.38 5.09
N GLY A 23 -6.05 -7.10 3.99
CA GLY A 23 -4.81 -7.73 3.58
C GLY A 23 -3.69 -6.70 3.39
N ALA A 24 -2.45 -7.16 3.24
CA ALA A 24 -1.33 -6.34 2.80
C ALA A 24 -1.64 -5.54 1.53
N LEU A 25 -2.45 -6.07 0.60
CA LEU A 25 -2.89 -5.37 -0.61
C LEU A 25 -4.03 -4.37 -0.36
N ASP A 26 -4.76 -4.51 0.74
CA ASP A 26 -5.84 -3.59 1.13
C ASP A 26 -5.35 -2.47 2.06
N SER A 27 -4.13 -2.64 2.60
CA SER A 27 -3.49 -1.69 3.49
C SER A 27 -2.90 -0.51 2.71
N PRO A 28 -3.40 0.73 2.90
CA PRO A 28 -2.85 1.91 2.23
C PRO A 28 -1.37 2.08 2.54
N LYS A 29 -0.95 1.78 3.77
CA LYS A 29 0.46 1.83 4.20
C LYS A 29 1.42 1.00 3.33
N MET A 30 0.93 -0.13 2.80
CA MET A 30 1.73 -1.08 2.01
C MET A 30 1.64 -0.77 0.52
N MET A 31 0.50 -0.26 0.06
CA MET A 31 0.25 0.06 -1.35
C MET A 31 0.72 1.47 -1.74
N GLU A 32 0.49 2.48 -0.90
CA GLU A 32 0.82 3.89 -1.13
C GLU A 32 2.25 4.14 -1.65
N PRO A 33 3.32 3.43 -1.20
CA PRO A 33 4.66 3.60 -1.75
C PRO A 33 4.77 3.34 -3.26
N PHE A 34 3.87 2.53 -3.82
CA PHE A 34 3.83 2.11 -5.22
C PHE A 34 2.98 2.99 -6.13
N PHE A 35 2.24 3.96 -5.57
CA PHE A 35 1.38 4.85 -6.34
C PHE A 35 1.86 6.30 -6.23
N THR A 36 1.66 7.07 -7.29
CA THR A 36 1.96 8.52 -7.30
C THR A 36 0.88 9.32 -6.59
N ASP A 37 -0.33 8.75 -6.49
CA ASP A 37 -1.52 9.41 -5.98
C ASP A 37 -2.09 8.65 -4.77
N SER A 38 -2.60 9.39 -3.79
CA SER A 38 -3.25 8.84 -2.58
C SER A 38 -4.50 8.00 -2.90
N GLY A 39 -5.05 8.13 -4.11
CA GLY A 39 -6.15 7.31 -4.60
C GLY A 39 -5.74 5.93 -5.09
N MET A 40 -4.44 5.59 -5.11
CA MET A 40 -3.91 4.30 -5.60
C MET A 40 -4.38 3.96 -7.03
N LYS A 41 -4.55 4.99 -7.88
CA LYS A 41 -5.02 4.86 -9.27
C LYS A 41 -3.87 4.83 -10.27
N THR A 42 -2.83 5.61 -10.00
CA THR A 42 -1.67 5.75 -10.88
C THR A 42 -0.48 5.10 -10.22
N MET A 43 -0.02 4.00 -10.78
CA MET A 43 1.19 3.33 -10.31
C MET A 43 2.41 4.18 -10.67
N LYS A 44 3.42 4.14 -9.80
CA LYS A 44 4.73 4.71 -10.10
C LYS A 44 5.39 3.97 -11.26
N SER A 45 6.48 4.56 -11.75
CA SER A 45 7.34 3.90 -12.74
C SER A 45 7.91 2.58 -12.20
N ASP A 46 8.25 1.65 -13.08
CA ASP A 46 8.75 0.33 -12.68
C ASP A 46 10.02 0.43 -11.81
N ASP A 47 10.88 1.42 -12.06
CA ASP A 47 12.08 1.69 -11.26
C ASP A 47 11.76 2.15 -9.84
N GLU A 48 10.79 3.06 -9.70
CA GLU A 48 10.33 3.52 -8.38
C GLU A 48 9.57 2.42 -7.62
N MET A 49 8.77 1.61 -8.32
CA MET A 49 8.14 0.44 -7.73
C MET A 49 9.20 -0.57 -7.26
N LYS A 50 10.27 -0.78 -8.02
CA LYS A 50 11.39 -1.64 -7.60
C LYS A 50 12.09 -1.11 -6.36
N ALA A 51 12.31 0.20 -6.30
CA ALA A 51 12.91 0.85 -5.12
C ALA A 51 12.00 0.74 -3.89
N ALA A 52 10.69 0.99 -4.05
CA ALA A 52 9.70 0.81 -2.99
C ALA A 52 9.64 -0.65 -2.52
N TRP A 53 9.60 -1.61 -3.46
CA TRP A 53 9.65 -3.05 -3.16
C TRP A 53 10.91 -3.42 -2.37
N ALA A 54 12.08 -2.97 -2.83
CA ALA A 54 13.35 -3.24 -2.16
C ALA A 54 13.46 -2.58 -0.77
N ALA A 55 12.76 -1.47 -0.53
CA ALA A 55 12.70 -0.81 0.77
C ALA A 55 11.75 -1.50 1.77
N MET A 56 10.85 -2.37 1.31
CA MET A 56 9.96 -3.14 2.19
C MET A 56 10.70 -4.27 2.90
N SER A 57 10.19 -4.65 4.07
CA SER A 57 10.69 -5.81 4.80
C SER A 57 10.38 -7.11 4.04
N LYS A 58 11.18 -8.16 4.28
CA LYS A 58 10.96 -9.47 3.64
C LYS A 58 9.61 -10.09 4.03
N ASP A 59 9.14 -9.84 5.24
CA ASP A 59 7.84 -10.31 5.73
C ASP A 59 6.69 -9.61 4.98
N ASP A 60 6.80 -8.30 4.78
CA ASP A 60 5.82 -7.52 4.03
C ASP A 60 5.77 -7.95 2.56
N GLN A 61 6.95 -8.16 1.95
CA GLN A 61 7.05 -8.70 0.59
C GLN A 61 6.39 -10.08 0.48
N ALA A 62 6.63 -10.97 1.45
CA ALA A 62 6.03 -12.30 1.47
C ALA A 62 4.51 -12.24 1.64
N MET A 63 4.00 -11.33 2.48
CA MET A 63 2.56 -11.13 2.69
C MET A 63 1.87 -10.62 1.42
N MET A 64 2.44 -9.59 0.76
CA MET A 64 1.90 -9.07 -0.50
C MET A 64 1.93 -10.13 -1.61
N MET A 65 3.03 -10.89 -1.73
CA MET A 65 3.12 -11.97 -2.72
C MET A 65 2.12 -13.09 -2.44
N LYS A 66 1.89 -13.44 -1.17
CA LYS A 66 0.89 -14.44 -0.77
C LYS A 66 -0.52 -14.00 -1.15
N GLU A 67 -0.86 -12.74 -0.92
CA GLU A 67 -2.16 -12.19 -1.32
C GLU A 67 -2.29 -12.03 -2.84
N CYS A 68 -1.19 -11.72 -3.52
CA CYS A 68 -1.15 -11.72 -4.98
C CYS A 68 -1.26 -13.14 -5.59
N GLN A 69 -0.96 -14.19 -4.82
CA GLN A 69 -1.19 -15.58 -5.22
C GLN A 69 -2.61 -16.06 -4.90
N ASP A 70 -3.31 -15.36 -4.00
CA ASP A 70 -4.70 -15.66 -3.66
C ASP A 70 -5.64 -15.11 -4.73
N ALA A 71 -6.45 -15.96 -5.35
CA ALA A 71 -7.33 -15.58 -6.46
C ALA A 71 -8.51 -14.69 -6.03
N ALA A 72 -8.87 -14.67 -4.74
CA ALA A 72 -9.91 -13.76 -4.23
C ALA A 72 -9.32 -12.38 -3.94
N MET A 73 -8.10 -12.33 -3.38
CA MET A 73 -7.43 -11.08 -3.00
C MET A 73 -6.73 -10.38 -4.18
N SER A 74 -6.19 -11.13 -5.14
CA SER A 74 -5.48 -10.58 -6.30
C SER A 74 -6.39 -9.97 -7.37
N LYS A 75 -7.67 -10.36 -7.43
CA LYS A 75 -8.63 -9.85 -8.45
C LYS A 75 -8.68 -8.32 -8.57
N PRO A 76 -8.90 -7.56 -7.48
CA PRO A 76 -8.91 -6.10 -7.55
C PRO A 76 -7.52 -5.49 -7.84
N TYR A 77 -6.44 -6.23 -7.57
CA TYR A 77 -5.06 -5.78 -7.70
C TYR A 77 -4.29 -6.50 -8.82
N ALA A 78 -4.98 -7.12 -9.78
CA ALA A 78 -4.36 -7.98 -10.80
C ALA A 78 -3.19 -7.30 -11.56
N PRO A 79 -3.34 -6.07 -12.11
CA PRO A 79 -2.23 -5.42 -12.80
C PRO A 79 -1.07 -5.07 -11.87
N PHE A 80 -1.35 -4.79 -10.60
CA PHE A 80 -0.34 -4.54 -9.58
C PHE A 80 0.41 -5.83 -9.23
N CYS A 81 -0.30 -6.94 -9.00
CA CYS A 81 0.27 -8.23 -8.68
C CYS A 81 1.12 -8.82 -9.80
N GLU A 82 0.76 -8.60 -11.07
CA GLU A 82 1.60 -8.99 -12.21
C GLU A 82 2.95 -8.24 -12.19
N LYS A 83 2.92 -6.91 -11.98
CA LYS A 83 4.13 -6.09 -11.84
C LYS A 83 4.95 -6.51 -10.64
N LEU A 84 4.32 -6.69 -9.48
CA LEU A 84 4.98 -7.12 -8.26
C LEU A 84 5.67 -8.47 -8.43
N LYS A 85 5.02 -9.41 -9.12
CA LYS A 85 5.59 -10.73 -9.44
C LYS A 85 6.77 -10.63 -10.40
N ALA A 86 6.72 -9.71 -11.37
CA ALA A 86 7.87 -9.42 -12.24
C ALA A 86 9.04 -8.83 -11.44
N LEU A 87 8.79 -7.94 -10.48
CA LEU A 87 9.81 -7.30 -9.62
C LEU A 87 10.39 -8.25 -8.56
N GLY A 88 9.54 -9.03 -7.90
CA GLY A 88 9.92 -10.01 -6.87
C GLY A 88 10.55 -11.26 -7.45
N GLY A 89 10.14 -11.67 -8.66
CA GLY A 89 10.75 -12.78 -9.41
C GLY A 89 12.09 -12.43 -10.04
N ALA A 90 12.35 -11.15 -10.33
CA ALA A 90 13.62 -10.66 -10.87
C ALA A 90 14.75 -10.52 -9.83
N ASN A 91 14.50 -10.85 -8.56
CA ASN A 91 15.52 -10.92 -7.50
C ASN A 91 16.01 -12.36 -7.25
N LYS A 92 16.12 -13.17 -8.30
CA LYS A 92 16.88 -14.43 -8.28
C LYS A 92 18.21 -14.26 -8.98
#